data_AF-A0A355ABH5-F1
#
_entry.id   AF-A0A355ABH5-F1
#
_cell.length_a   1.000
_cell.length_b   1.000
_cell.length_c   1.000
_cell.angle_alpha   90.00
_cell.angle_beta   90.00
_cell.angle_gamma   90.00
#
_symmetry.space_group_name_H-M   'P 1'
#
loop_
_entity.id
_entity.type
_entity.pdbx_description
1 polymer ?
#
loop_
_entity_poly.entity_id
_entity_poly.type
_entity_poly.pdbx_seq_one_letter_code
_entity_poly.pdbx_strand_id
1 'polypeptide(L)'
;MGIVQKQSFTNSIILFLGFAIGGLNVLFLYTNFLHEDYFGLINYLLSTANIILPLMMFGMQHTIIKFFSSYKTKAAQDQFLTTSLFLPLL
;
A
#
# COMPACT_ATOMS: atom_id res chain seq x y z
N MET A 1 9.52 22.36 -13.74
CA MET A 1 8.21 21.67 -13.61
C MET A 1 8.03 20.44 -14.53
N GLY A 2 8.87 20.21 -15.56
CA GLY A 2 8.75 19.04 -16.44
C GLY A 2 9.05 17.67 -15.79
N ILE A 3 9.84 17.64 -14.70
CA ILE A 3 10.17 16.40 -13.97
C ILE A 3 8.91 15.78 -13.35
N VAL A 4 8.02 16.62 -12.79
CA VAL A 4 6.76 16.16 -12.20
C VAL A 4 5.82 15.60 -13.25
N GLN A 5 5.76 16.20 -14.45
CA GLN A 5 4.95 15.69 -15.56
C GLN A 5 5.46 14.32 -16.04
N LYS A 6 6.77 14.17 -16.23
CA LYS A 6 7.38 12.88 -16.62
C LYS A 6 7.13 11.82 -15.56
N GLN A 7 7.28 12.17 -14.28
CA GLN A 7 7.04 11.24 -13.16
C GLN A 7 5.58 10.84 -13.04
N SER A 8 4.65 11.79 -13.20
CA SER A 8 3.22 11.51 -13.20
C SER A 8 2.82 10.61 -14.38
N PHE A 9 3.38 10.87 -15.58
CA PHE A 9 3.15 10.04 -16.75
C PHE A 9 3.65 8.60 -16.57
N THR A 10 4.87 8.42 -16.05
CA THR A 10 5.39 7.09 -15.73
C THR A 10 4.55 6.39 -14.66
N ASN A 11 4.09 7.12 -13.64
CA ASN A 11 3.22 6.57 -12.61
C ASN A 11 1.88 6.09 -13.19
N SER A 12 1.27 6.85 -14.10
CA SER A 12 0.05 6.44 -14.79
C SER A 12 0.24 5.15 -15.59
N ILE A 13 1.34 5.01 -16.32
CA ILE A 13 1.66 3.78 -17.07
C ILE A 13 1.79 2.58 -16.11
N ILE A 14 2.50 2.75 -15.00
CA ILE A 14 2.65 1.70 -13.99
C ILE A 14 1.28 1.32 -13.41
N LEU A 15 0.42 2.30 -13.14
CA LEU A 15 -0.92 2.06 -12.62
C LEU A 15 -1.77 1.24 -13.61
N PHE A 16 -1.75 1.60 -14.89
CA PHE A 16 -2.46 0.87 -15.94
C PHE A 16 -1.95 -0.57 -16.10
N LEU A 17 -0.64 -0.78 -16.08
CA LEU A 17 -0.05 -2.12 -16.14
C LEU A 17 -0.41 -2.96 -14.91
N GLY A 18 -0.30 -2.38 -13.71
CA GLY A 18 -0.70 -3.04 -12.47
C GLY A 18 -2.19 -3.42 -12.46
N PHE A 19 -3.05 -2.52 -12.95
CA PHE A 19 -4.47 -2.79 -13.10
C PHE A 19 -4.75 -3.88 -14.14
N ALA A 20 -4.05 -3.89 -15.28
CA ALA A 20 -4.19 -4.95 -16.29
C ALA A 20 -3.77 -6.32 -15.74
N ILE A 21 -2.66 -6.38 -14.99
CA ILE A 21 -2.19 -7.61 -14.34
C ILE A 21 -3.20 -8.08 -13.28
N GLY A 22 -3.69 -7.17 -12.43
CA GLY A 22 -4.70 -7.48 -11.42
C GLY A 22 -6.03 -7.93 -12.03
N GLY A 23 -6.47 -7.25 -13.09
CA GLY A 23 -7.67 -7.59 -13.84
C GLY A 23 -7.56 -8.94 -14.53
N LEU A 24 -6.42 -9.26 -15.15
CA LEU A 24 -6.15 -10.60 -15.69
C LEU A 24 -6.16 -11.65 -14.59
N ASN A 25 -5.57 -11.37 -13.43
CA ASN A 25 -5.59 -12.30 -12.30
C ASN A 25 -7.04 -12.58 -11.84
N VAL A 26 -7.85 -11.54 -11.67
CA VAL A 26 -9.29 -11.65 -11.32
C VAL A 26 -10.10 -12.37 -12.40
N LEU A 27 -9.90 -12.03 -13.67
CA LEU A 27 -10.73 -12.53 -14.77
C LEU A 27 -10.34 -13.91 -15.28
N PHE A 28 -9.08 -14.36 -15.10
CA PHE A 28 -8.61 -15.68 -15.53
C PHE A 28 -8.32 -16.62 -14.37
N LEU A 29 -7.59 -16.17 -13.35
CA LEU A 29 -7.16 -17.04 -12.25
C LEU A 29 -8.36 -17.39 -11.36
N TYR A 30 -9.17 -16.40 -10.98
CA TYR A 30 -10.31 -16.66 -10.10
C TYR A 30 -11.47 -17.36 -10.79
N THR A 31 -11.69 -17.16 -12.08
CA THR A 31 -12.79 -17.80 -12.84
C THR A 31 -12.47 -19.23 -13.27
N ASN A 32 -11.20 -19.58 -13.52
CA ASN A 32 -10.82 -20.93 -13.98
C ASN A 32 -10.29 -21.83 -12.87
N PHE A 33 -9.70 -21.28 -11.80
CA PHE A 33 -9.08 -22.06 -10.71
C PHE A 33 -9.84 -22.02 -9.38
N LEU A 34 -10.68 -21.01 -9.13
CA LEU A 34 -11.44 -20.87 -7.88
C LEU A 34 -12.94 -21.09 -8.11
N HIS A 35 -13.55 -21.99 -7.35
CA HIS A 35 -15.01 -22.13 -7.29
C HIS A 35 -15.66 -20.79 -6.87
N GLU A 36 -16.85 -20.47 -7.41
CA GLU A 36 -17.55 -19.18 -7.23
C GLU A 36 -17.62 -18.70 -5.76
N ASP A 37 -17.75 -19.61 -4.81
CA ASP A 37 -17.82 -19.31 -3.36
C ASP A 37 -16.55 -18.66 -2.79
N TYR A 38 -15.38 -19.00 -3.32
CA TYR A 38 -14.11 -18.46 -2.84
C TYR A 38 -13.81 -17.05 -3.36
N PHE A 39 -14.43 -16.66 -4.48
CA PHE A 39 -14.26 -15.33 -5.05
C PHE A 39 -14.85 -14.24 -4.14
N GLY A 40 -16.08 -14.47 -3.66
CA GLY A 40 -16.74 -13.56 -2.71
C GLY A 40 -15.99 -13.48 -1.39
N LEU A 41 -15.52 -14.63 -0.88
CA LEU A 41 -14.78 -14.72 0.38
C LEU A 41 -13.45 -13.93 0.34
N ILE A 42 -12.67 -14.11 -0.73
CA ILE A 42 -11.36 -13.43 -0.86
C ILE A 42 -11.54 -11.93 -1.03
N ASN A 43 -12.49 -11.48 -1.84
CA ASN A 43 -12.79 -10.05 -1.99
C ASN A 43 -13.27 -9.44 -0.67
N TYR A 44 -14.12 -10.15 0.08
CA TYR A 44 -14.57 -9.73 1.39
C TYR A 44 -13.39 -9.61 2.38
N LEU A 45 -12.50 -10.61 2.40
CA LEU A 45 -11.31 -10.62 3.25
C LEU A 45 -10.39 -9.44 2.94
N LEU A 46 -10.08 -9.23 1.66
CA LEU A 46 -9.25 -8.10 1.20
C LEU A 46 -9.89 -6.75 1.53
N SER A 47 -11.20 -6.60 1.32
CA SER A 47 -11.91 -5.35 1.63
C SER A 47 -11.91 -5.06 3.13
N THR A 48 -12.15 -6.09 3.94
CA THR A 48 -12.12 -6.01 5.41
C THR A 48 -10.72 -5.65 5.91
N ALA A 49 -9.68 -6.30 5.35
CA ALA A 49 -8.28 -5.99 5.67
C ALA A 49 -7.93 -4.53 5.32
N ASN A 50 -8.39 -4.01 4.17
CA ASN A 50 -8.16 -2.62 3.79
C ASN A 50 -8.83 -1.61 4.75
N ILE A 51 -10.01 -1.94 5.30
CA ILE A 51 -10.68 -1.11 6.30
C ILE A 51 -9.92 -1.12 7.64
N ILE A 52 -9.39 -2.28 8.04
CA ILE A 52 -8.66 -2.46 9.30
C ILE A 52 -7.25 -1.86 9.23
N LEU A 53 -6.59 -1.88 8.06
CA LEU A 53 -5.22 -1.42 7.85
C LEU A 53 -4.91 -0.02 8.43
N PRO A 54 -5.67 1.05 8.14
CA PRO A 54 -5.38 2.37 8.68
C PRO A 54 -5.49 2.44 10.21
N LEU A 55 -6.39 1.63 10.80
CA LEU A 55 -6.55 1.53 12.26
C LEU A 55 -5.36 0.82 12.88
N MET A 56 -4.93 -0.32 12.31
CA MET A 56 -3.77 -1.08 12.76
C MET A 56 -2.47 -0.30 12.65
N MET A 57 -2.30 0.49 11.58
CA MET A 57 -1.10 1.29 11.38
C MET A 57 -1.09 2.59 12.19
N PHE A 58 -2.14 2.91 12.98
CA PHE A 58 -2.24 4.15 13.77
C PHE A 58 -1.88 5.44 13.00
N GLY A 59 -2.13 5.48 11.69
CA GLY A 59 -1.75 6.63 10.84
C GLY A 59 -0.24 6.87 10.70
N MET A 60 0.61 5.90 11.08
CA MET A 60 2.08 6.01 11.04
C MET A 60 2.63 6.41 9.68
N GLN A 61 1.97 6.02 8.59
CA GLN A 61 2.33 6.44 7.23
C GLN A 61 2.37 7.97 7.09
N HIS A 62 1.36 8.68 7.62
CA HIS A 62 1.30 10.14 7.57
C HIS A 62 2.32 10.78 8.53
N THR A 63 2.50 10.18 9.71
CA THR A 63 3.48 10.63 10.71
C THR A 63 4.90 10.56 10.17
N ILE A 64 5.28 9.48 9.50
CA ILE A 64 6.61 9.33 8.89
C ILE A 64 6.84 10.42 7.85
N ILE A 65 5.92 10.60 6.89
CA ILE A 65 6.08 11.61 5.83
C ILE A 65 6.23 13.03 6.42
N LYS A 66 5.47 13.36 7.48
CA LYS A 66 5.48 14.69 8.09
C LYS A 66 6.70 14.96 8.97
N PHE A 67 7.08 14.00 9.82
CA PHE A 67 8.08 14.24 10.86
C PHE A 67 9.48 13.74 10.51
N PHE A 68 9.63 12.82 9.54
CA PHE A 68 10.95 12.30 9.15
C PHE A 68 11.93 13.40 8.73
N SER A 69 11.47 14.38 7.94
CA SER A 69 12.30 15.52 7.51
C SER A 69 12.61 16.54 8.61
N SER A 70 11.96 16.46 9.77
CA SER A 70 12.16 17.41 10.88
C SER A 70 13.39 17.08 11.71
N TYR A 71 13.80 15.80 11.74
CA TYR A 71 14.99 15.34 12.47
C TYR A 71 16.27 15.69 11.70
N LYS A 72 17.23 16.36 12.37
CA LYS A 72 18.48 16.83 11.76
C LYS A 72 19.65 15.84 11.85
N THR A 73 19.60 14.88 12.76
CA THR A 73 20.65 13.87 12.98
C THR A 73 20.20 12.50 12.51
N LYS A 74 21.09 11.75 11.85
CA LYS A 74 20.81 10.39 11.36
C LYS A 74 20.38 9.44 12.48
N ALA A 75 21.03 9.49 13.64
CA ALA A 75 20.67 8.67 14.80
C ALA A 75 19.21 8.86 15.26
N ALA A 76 18.70 10.10 15.22
CA ALA A 76 17.32 10.40 15.61
C ALA A 76 16.32 9.94 14.55
N GLN A 77 16.67 10.04 13.25
CA GLN A 77 15.86 9.50 12.16
C GLN A 77 15.75 7.97 12.24
N ASP A 78 16.87 7.28 12.47
CA ASP A 78 16.90 5.82 12.57
C ASP A 78 16.11 5.32 13.78
N GLN A 79 16.23 5.99 14.92
CA GLN A 79 15.45 5.68 16.11
C GLN A 79 13.94 5.91 15.88
N PHE A 80 13.57 7.00 15.21
CA PHE A 80 12.17 7.29 14.85
C PHE A 80 11.59 6.23 13.89
N LEU A 81 12.33 5.84 12.85
CA LEU A 81 11.91 4.79 11.92
C LEU A 81 11.75 3.44 12.61
N THR A 82 12.67 3.10 13.51
CA THR A 82 12.63 1.85 14.27
C THR A 82 11.37 1.79 15.14
N THR A 83 11.10 2.83 15.93
CA THR A 83 9.86 2.92 16.72
C THR A 83 8.62 2.87 15.83
N SER A 84 8.67 3.55 14.67
CA SER A 84 7.56 3.59 13.73
C SER A 84 7.22 2.22 13.12
N LEU A 85 8.21 1.35 12.98
CA LEU A 85 8.05 -0.01 12.48
C LEU A 85 7.42 -0.94 13.52
N PHE A 86 7.77 -0.77 14.79
CA PHE A 86 7.26 -1.61 15.88
C PHE A 86 5.91 -1.15 16.44
N LEU A 87 5.52 0.11 16.23
CA LEU A 87 4.28 0.67 16.77
C LEU A 87 3.01 -0.05 16.28
N PRO A 88 2.87 -0.46 15.00
CA PRO A 88 1.72 -1.23 14.53
C PRO A 88 1.65 -2.69 15.04
N LEU A 89 2.72 -3.19 15.67
CA LEU A 89 2.81 -4.54 16.22
C LEU A 89 2.43 -4.61 17.70
N LEU A 90 2.16 -3.46 18.33
CA LEU A 90 1.87 -3.27 19.75
C LEU A 90 0.37 -3.07 19.95
#